data_AF-A0A945GRM7-F1
#
_entry.id   AF-A0A945GRM7-F1
#
_cell.length_a   1.000
_cell.length_b   1.000
_cell.length_c   1.000
_cell.angle_alpha   90.00
_cell.angle_beta   90.00
_cell.angle_gamma   90.00
#
_symmetry.space_group_name_H-M   'P 1'
#
loop_
_entity.id
_entity.type
_entity.pdbx_description
1 polymer ?
#
loop_
_entity_poly.entity_id
_entity_poly.type
_entity_poly.pdbx_seq_one_letter_code
_entity_poly.pdbx_strand_id
1 'polypeptide(L)'
;MKTTLFARLKIPHVFTLLTGVVLFCSLLTYVVPSGSYQREARTYGELTRTVVLPGTYEQLPKHFSPKGFLLGDPVENRATPVGLVGFLSAIPRGMEAAADIIFFIFIIGGVFGILQRTGTIAALIQKLLDRFAHSGPLLTVVLMTVLAVGGSTLGMGEEFIPLVPIFLIVANRLGYDRIYGLALVSLSSAVGFASATTNPFTVQIAQGIAEIPPGSGLLFRLVFFACSLVVMLAYVLRYGSRVKADPTRSLLGESGFDLP
;
A
#
# COMPACT_ATOMS: atom_id res chain seq x y z
N MET A 1 7.60 32.58 -13.86
CA MET A 1 7.38 31.26 -13.25
C MET A 1 8.12 31.23 -11.91
N LYS A 2 7.43 31.48 -10.79
CA LYS A 2 8.06 31.53 -9.46
C LYS A 2 8.34 30.09 -9.03
N THR A 3 9.60 29.67 -9.07
CA THR A 3 10.07 28.45 -8.43
C THR A 3 9.83 28.59 -6.94
N THR A 4 8.78 27.94 -6.45
CA THR A 4 8.47 27.88 -5.02
C THR A 4 9.64 27.24 -4.28
N LEU A 5 9.90 27.66 -3.04
CA LEU A 5 10.94 27.09 -2.16
C LEU A 5 10.87 25.55 -2.09
N PHE A 6 9.66 25.00 -2.27
CA PHE A 6 9.34 23.58 -2.32
C PHE A 6 9.82 22.84 -3.59
N ALA A 7 10.10 23.54 -4.69
CA ALA A 7 10.53 22.93 -5.95
C ALA A 7 11.95 22.33 -5.89
N ARG A 8 12.74 22.68 -4.86
CA ARG A 8 14.10 22.15 -4.63
C ARG A 8 14.19 21.12 -3.50
N LEU A 9 13.10 20.82 -2.80
CA LEU A 9 13.09 19.79 -1.76
C LEU A 9 13.12 18.41 -2.43
N LYS A 10 14.33 17.84 -2.54
CA LYS A 10 14.48 16.42 -2.80
C LYS A 10 14.01 15.67 -1.56
N ILE A 11 12.97 14.85 -1.73
CA ILE A 11 12.49 13.99 -0.66
C ILE A 11 13.64 13.07 -0.27
N PRO A 12 14.10 13.10 1.00
CA PRO A 12 15.19 12.25 1.44
C PRO A 12 14.76 10.78 1.39
N HIS A 13 15.74 9.87 1.34
CA HIS A 13 15.48 8.44 1.37
C HIS A 13 14.59 8.06 2.56
N VAL A 14 13.71 7.07 2.41
CA VAL A 14 12.73 6.67 3.44
C VAL A 14 13.39 6.44 4.79
N PHE A 15 14.53 5.74 4.84
CA PHE A 15 15.28 5.57 6.10
C PHE A 15 15.74 6.89 6.73
N THR A 16 16.26 7.83 5.93
CA THR A 16 16.64 9.16 6.43
C THR A 16 15.45 9.93 6.96
N LEU A 17 14.31 9.86 6.27
CA LEU A 17 13.06 10.46 6.71
C LEU A 17 12.60 9.87 8.05
N LEU A 18 12.55 8.53 8.16
CA LEU A 18 12.13 7.84 9.38
C LEU A 18 13.07 8.15 10.56
N THR A 19 14.39 8.09 10.37
CA THR A 19 15.35 8.49 11.42
C THR A 19 15.18 9.96 11.81
N GLY A 20 14.91 10.84 10.85
CA GLY A 20 14.61 12.25 11.11
C GLY A 20 13.33 12.43 11.95
N VAL A 21 12.27 11.68 11.66
CA VAL A 21 11.03 11.67 12.45
C VAL A 21 11.29 11.16 13.87
N VAL A 22 12.05 10.06 14.02
CA VAL A 22 12.41 9.53 15.34
C VAL A 22 13.23 10.55 16.14
N LEU A 23 14.16 11.26 15.50
CA LEU A 23 14.95 12.31 16.13
C LEU A 23 14.06 13.46 16.58
N PHE A 24 13.18 13.93 15.69
CA PHE A 24 12.23 14.99 15.98
C PHE A 24 11.31 14.63 17.15
N CYS A 25 10.71 13.43 17.14
CA CYS A 25 9.90 12.92 18.25
C CYS A 25 10.70 12.81 19.55
N SER A 26 11.96 12.37 19.48
CA SER A 26 12.85 12.29 20.65
C SER A 26 13.09 13.67 21.26
N LEU A 27 13.35 14.69 20.43
CA LEU A 27 13.49 16.08 20.90
C LEU A 27 12.18 16.62 21.48
N LEU A 28 11.04 16.31 20.87
CA LEU A 28 9.73 16.70 21.40
C LEU A 28 9.46 16.12 22.79
N THR A 29 10.06 14.98 23.17
CA THR A 29 9.91 14.45 24.54
C THR A 29 10.46 15.37 25.62
N TYR A 30 11.32 16.34 25.27
CA TYR A 30 11.80 17.36 26.21
C TYR A 30 10.78 18.49 26.40
N VAL A 31 10.12 18.91 25.33
CA VAL A 31 9.22 20.09 25.33
C VAL A 31 7.77 19.72 25.65
N VAL A 32 7.25 18.64 25.08
CA VAL A 32 5.82 18.28 25.16
C VAL A 32 5.47 17.73 26.54
N PRO A 33 4.47 18.29 27.25
CA PRO A 33 4.03 17.76 28.55
C PRO A 33 3.72 16.26 28.49
N SER A 34 4.19 15.53 29.49
CA SER A 34 3.98 14.09 29.59
C SER A 34 2.84 13.79 30.55
N GLY A 35 2.05 12.78 30.24
CA GLY A 35 0.99 12.32 31.14
C GLY A 35 0.65 10.86 30.88
N SER A 36 -0.06 10.26 31.83
CA SER A 36 -0.56 8.90 31.75
C SER A 36 -2.08 8.89 31.82
N TYR A 37 -2.67 7.91 31.17
CA TYR A 37 -4.07 7.58 31.33
C TYR A 37 -4.20 6.26 32.07
N GLN A 38 -5.26 6.10 32.86
CA GLN A 38 -5.64 4.79 33.35
C GLN A 38 -6.17 3.96 32.19
N ARG A 39 -5.76 2.70 32.15
CA ARG A 39 -6.12 1.74 31.11
C ARG A 39 -6.83 0.56 31.74
N GLU A 40 -7.92 0.12 31.13
CA GLU A 40 -8.68 -1.04 31.56
C GLU A 40 -8.75 -2.03 30.39
N ALA A 41 -8.57 -3.32 30.68
CA ALA A 41 -8.81 -4.36 29.70
C ALA A 41 -10.32 -4.51 29.52
N ARG A 42 -10.85 -4.09 28.37
CA ARG A 42 -12.24 -4.30 27.99
C ARG A 42 -12.35 -5.38 26.93
N THR A 43 -13.22 -6.34 27.21
CA THR A 43 -13.51 -7.44 26.30
C THR A 43 -14.67 -7.05 25.39
N TYR A 44 -14.40 -7.01 24.09
CA TYR A 44 -15.40 -6.82 23.04
C TYR A 44 -15.56 -8.14 22.27
N GLY A 45 -16.51 -8.98 22.69
CA GLY A 45 -16.66 -10.33 22.12
C GLY A 45 -15.48 -11.23 22.50
N GLU A 46 -14.73 -11.73 21.51
CA GLU A 46 -13.52 -12.55 21.73
C GLU A 46 -12.22 -11.71 21.86
N LEU A 47 -12.32 -10.39 21.72
CA LEU A 47 -11.16 -9.49 21.70
C LEU A 47 -11.02 -8.74 23.02
N THR A 48 -9.95 -9.02 23.76
CA THR A 48 -9.55 -8.20 24.90
C THR A 48 -8.67 -7.06 24.41
N ARG A 49 -9.11 -5.82 24.62
CA ARG A 49 -8.34 -4.61 24.27
C ARG A 49 -8.07 -3.75 25.48
N THR A 50 -6.88 -3.17 25.50
CA THR A 50 -6.50 -2.18 26.51
C THR A 50 -7.06 -0.82 26.11
N VAL A 51 -8.12 -0.37 26.78
CA VAL A 51 -8.82 0.88 26.46
C VAL A 51 -8.45 1.96 27.49
N VAL A 52 -8.21 3.17 27.00
CA VAL A 52 -7.96 4.36 27.82
C VAL A 52 -9.27 4.87 28.42
N LEU A 53 -9.32 5.05 29.74
CA LEU A 53 -10.50 5.57 30.43
C LEU A 53 -10.62 7.10 30.24
N PRO A 54 -11.73 7.62 29.70
CA PRO A 54 -11.94 9.05 29.54
C PRO A 54 -11.87 9.79 30.88
N GLY A 55 -11.27 10.99 30.89
CA GLY A 55 -11.18 11.82 32.09
C GLY A 55 -10.08 11.44 33.09
N THR A 56 -9.35 10.35 32.85
CA THR A 56 -8.28 9.85 33.76
C THR A 56 -6.87 10.36 33.41
N TYR A 57 -6.78 11.46 32.66
CA TYR A 57 -5.48 12.03 32.31
C TYR A 57 -4.83 12.65 33.54
N GLU A 58 -3.66 12.14 33.90
CA GLU A 58 -2.81 12.75 34.92
C GLU A 58 -1.48 13.17 34.32
N GLN A 59 -1.08 14.41 34.57
CA GLN A 59 0.19 14.94 34.09
C GLN A 59 1.32 14.42 34.98
N LEU A 60 2.34 13.83 34.35
CA LEU A 60 3.50 13.32 35.04
C LEU A 60 4.62 14.37 35.06
N PRO A 61 5.21 14.68 36.23
CA PRO A 61 6.34 15.59 36.29
C PRO A 61 7.54 14.99 35.54
N LYS A 62 8.27 15.85 34.81
CA LYS A 62 9.44 15.41 34.05
C LYS A 62 10.67 15.33 34.94
N HIS A 63 11.45 14.28 34.73
CA HIS A 63 12.75 14.12 35.35
C HIS A 63 13.85 14.36 34.32
N PHE A 64 14.72 15.34 34.60
CA PHE A 64 15.90 15.63 33.80
C PHE A 64 17.14 15.29 34.62
N SER A 65 17.94 14.35 34.14
CA SER A 65 19.25 14.03 34.72
C SER A 65 20.32 14.00 33.63
N PRO A 66 21.59 14.36 33.93
CA PRO A 66 22.69 14.25 32.99
C PRO A 66 22.86 12.81 32.46
N LYS A 67 22.63 11.82 33.33
CA LYS A 67 22.60 10.40 32.97
C LYS A 67 21.43 10.07 32.03
N GLY A 68 20.26 10.66 32.29
CA GLY A 68 19.06 10.52 31.47
C GLY A 68 19.24 11.02 30.04
N PHE A 69 20.03 12.08 29.82
CA PHE A 69 20.34 12.58 28.48
C PHE A 69 21.13 11.59 27.63
N LEU A 70 22.07 10.83 28.23
CA LEU A 70 22.90 9.88 27.51
C LEU A 70 22.30 8.48 27.47
N LEU A 71 22.11 7.87 28.65
CA LEU A 71 21.78 6.45 28.81
C LEU A 71 20.27 6.19 29.03
N GLY A 72 19.51 7.23 29.36
CA GLY A 72 18.17 7.08 29.94
C GLY A 72 18.24 6.79 31.44
N ASP A 73 17.27 7.29 32.18
CA ASP A 73 17.22 7.21 33.65
C ASP A 73 15.76 7.14 34.11
N PRO A 74 15.09 5.99 33.89
CA PRO A 74 13.68 5.84 34.20
C PRO A 74 13.45 5.93 35.70
N VAL A 75 12.59 6.85 36.13
CA VAL A 75 12.18 7.03 37.53
C VAL A 75 10.68 6.74 37.65
N GLU A 76 10.31 5.97 38.65
CA GLU A 76 8.91 5.62 38.92
C GLU A 76 8.06 6.89 39.13
N ASN A 77 6.85 6.91 38.56
CA ASN A 77 5.91 8.05 38.59
C ASN A 77 6.44 9.37 37.98
N ARG A 78 7.49 9.33 37.15
CA ARG A 78 8.00 10.50 36.42
C ARG A 78 8.21 10.19 34.94
N ALA A 79 7.98 11.19 34.11
CA ALA A 79 8.28 11.08 32.69
C ALA A 79 9.76 11.39 32.44
N THR A 80 10.44 10.46 31.79
CA THR A 80 11.86 10.61 31.42
C THR A 80 11.95 10.85 29.91
N PRO A 81 12.52 11.98 29.45
CA PRO A 81 12.75 12.21 28.03
C PRO A 81 13.64 11.14 27.40
N VAL A 82 13.54 10.98 26.09
CA VAL A 82 14.34 10.01 25.34
C VAL A 82 15.78 10.49 25.24
N GLY A 83 16.70 9.76 25.90
CA GLY A 83 18.15 10.00 25.80
C GLY A 83 18.78 9.46 24.52
N LEU A 84 20.08 9.70 24.32
CA LEU A 84 20.83 9.32 23.11
C LEU A 84 20.78 7.82 22.82
N VAL A 85 21.01 6.96 23.82
CA VAL A 85 20.89 5.50 23.65
C VAL A 85 19.46 5.09 23.37
N GLY A 86 18.46 5.75 23.97
CA GLY A 86 17.05 5.54 23.67
C GLY A 86 16.73 5.83 22.20
N PHE A 87 17.22 6.96 21.69
CA PHE A 87 17.09 7.34 20.28
C PHE A 87 17.78 6.33 19.34
N LEU A 88 19.04 5.98 19.61
CA LEU A 88 19.79 5.04 18.77
C LEU A 88 19.20 3.62 18.80
N SER A 89 18.67 3.20 19.95
CA SER A 89 18.03 1.88 20.12
C SER A 89 16.56 1.84 19.68
N ALA A 90 15.95 2.98 19.32
CA ALA A 90 14.57 3.02 18.86
C ALA A 90 14.35 2.19 17.59
N ILE A 91 15.34 2.16 16.70
CA ILE A 91 15.28 1.36 15.46
C ILE A 91 15.24 -0.15 15.77
N PRO A 92 16.22 -0.75 16.48
CA PRO A 92 16.17 -2.17 16.79
C PRO A 92 14.95 -2.57 17.64
N ARG A 93 14.53 -1.72 18.60
CA ARG A 93 13.30 -1.97 19.38
C ARG A 93 12.04 -1.93 18.52
N GLY A 94 11.98 -1.02 17.56
CA GLY A 94 10.90 -0.96 16.58
C GLY A 94 10.86 -2.20 15.69
N MET A 95 12.01 -2.72 15.29
CA MET A 95 12.11 -3.98 14.54
C MET A 95 11.65 -5.18 15.37
N GLU A 96 12.01 -5.24 16.66
CA GLU A 96 11.53 -6.26 17.59
C GLU A 96 10.00 -6.21 17.74
N ALA A 97 9.44 -5.03 17.99
CA ALA A 97 7.99 -4.84 18.10
C ALA A 97 7.23 -5.16 16.80
N ALA A 98 7.88 -5.02 15.64
CA ALA A 98 7.30 -5.33 14.34
C ALA A 98 7.72 -6.72 13.81
N ALA A 99 8.36 -7.57 14.62
CA ALA A 99 8.96 -8.82 14.17
C ALA A 99 7.95 -9.72 13.43
N ASP A 100 6.75 -9.90 13.99
CA ASP A 100 5.70 -10.73 13.39
C ASP A 100 5.32 -10.24 11.98
N ILE A 101 5.20 -8.93 11.80
CA ILE A 101 4.91 -8.29 10.51
C ILE A 101 6.08 -8.49 9.54
N ILE A 102 7.32 -8.31 10.01
CA ILE A 102 8.54 -8.48 9.19
C ILE A 102 8.63 -9.92 8.68
N PHE A 103 8.47 -10.92 9.56
CA PHE A 103 8.51 -12.33 9.17
C PHE A 103 7.37 -12.69 8.21
N PHE A 104 6.16 -12.20 8.46
CA PHE A 104 5.04 -12.41 7.56
C PHE A 104 5.32 -11.87 6.15
N ILE A 105 5.79 -10.62 6.03
CA ILE A 105 6.15 -10.01 4.74
C ILE A 105 7.31 -10.77 4.09
N PHE A 106 8.29 -11.22 4.85
CA PHE A 106 9.44 -11.97 4.35
C PHE A 106 9.03 -13.30 3.72
N ILE A 107 8.16 -14.07 4.38
CA ILE A 107 7.63 -15.35 3.85
C ILE A 107 6.85 -15.12 2.57
N ILE A 108 5.94 -14.13 2.58
CA ILE A 108 5.13 -13.79 1.42
C ILE A 108 6.00 -13.32 0.24
N GLY A 109 6.99 -12.47 0.51
CA GLY A 109 7.99 -12.04 -0.48
C GLY A 109 8.80 -13.21 -1.04
N GLY A 110 9.14 -14.20 -0.22
CA GLY A 110 9.82 -15.43 -0.65
C GLY A 110 8.95 -16.27 -1.61
N VAL A 111 7.68 -16.48 -1.29
CA VAL A 111 6.72 -17.17 -2.15
C VAL A 111 6.57 -16.44 -3.50
N PHE A 112 6.43 -15.12 -3.48
CA PHE A 112 6.37 -14.33 -4.71
C PHE A 112 7.66 -14.34 -5.50
N GLY A 113 8.81 -14.29 -4.83
CA GLY A 113 10.12 -14.42 -5.47
C GLY A 113 10.25 -15.73 -6.26
N ILE A 114 9.72 -16.84 -5.71
CA ILE A 114 9.66 -18.13 -6.42
C ILE A 114 8.73 -18.02 -7.64
N LEU A 115 7.49 -17.54 -7.47
CA LEU A 115 6.52 -17.40 -8.57
C LEU A 115 7.00 -16.49 -9.70
N GLN A 116 7.78 -15.46 -9.36
CA GLN A 116 8.38 -14.53 -10.32
C GLN A 116 9.56 -15.16 -11.04
N ARG A 117 10.46 -15.86 -10.31
CA ARG A 117 11.61 -16.58 -10.88
C ARG A 117 11.17 -17.70 -11.83
N THR A 118 10.08 -18.39 -11.52
CA THR A 118 9.51 -19.43 -12.40
C THR A 118 8.78 -18.85 -13.61
N GLY A 119 8.53 -17.53 -13.64
CA GLY A 119 7.76 -16.89 -14.70
C GLY A 119 6.28 -17.30 -14.74
N THR A 120 5.77 -17.98 -13.70
CA THR A 120 4.42 -18.54 -13.69
C THR A 120 3.35 -17.47 -13.89
N ILE A 121 3.55 -16.30 -13.29
CA ILE A 121 2.64 -15.16 -13.40
C ILE A 121 2.61 -14.63 -14.84
N ALA A 122 3.78 -14.40 -15.44
CA ALA A 122 3.89 -13.92 -16.80
C ALA A 122 3.31 -14.94 -17.80
N ALA A 123 3.61 -16.22 -17.61
CA ALA A 123 3.08 -17.32 -18.42
C ALA A 123 1.55 -17.43 -18.31
N LEU A 124 0.98 -17.24 -17.11
CA LEU A 124 -0.48 -17.21 -16.92
C LEU A 124 -1.11 -16.06 -17.70
N ILE A 125 -0.56 -14.86 -17.59
CA ILE A 125 -1.08 -13.67 -18.30
C ILE A 125 -0.96 -13.87 -19.82
N GLN A 126 0.18 -14.34 -20.32
CA GLN A 126 0.37 -14.66 -21.74
C GLN A 126 -0.63 -15.71 -22.23
N LYS A 127 -0.84 -16.79 -21.48
CA LYS A 127 -1.83 -17.83 -21.83
C LYS A 127 -3.25 -17.28 -21.90
N LEU A 128 -3.61 -16.37 -21.00
CA LEU A 128 -4.92 -15.70 -21.03
C LEU A 128 -5.03 -14.76 -22.23
N LEU A 129 -3.97 -13.99 -22.53
CA LEU A 129 -3.90 -13.16 -23.72
C LEU A 129 -4.13 -14.00 -24.97
N ASP A 130 -3.36 -15.07 -25.17
CA ASP A 130 -3.47 -15.93 -26.36
C ASP A 130 -4.86 -16.57 -26.48
N ARG A 131 -5.45 -16.97 -25.35
CA ARG A 131 -6.79 -17.59 -25.34
C ARG A 131 -7.90 -16.62 -25.69
N PHE A 132 -7.81 -15.36 -25.25
CA PHE A 132 -8.89 -14.38 -25.33
C PHE A 132 -8.62 -13.23 -26.31
N ALA A 133 -7.48 -13.21 -27.00
CA ALA A 133 -7.08 -12.18 -27.97
C ALA A 133 -8.03 -12.02 -29.17
N HIS A 134 -8.98 -12.94 -29.36
CA HIS A 134 -10.00 -12.86 -30.41
C HIS A 134 -11.19 -11.95 -30.03
N SER A 135 -11.37 -11.61 -28.74
CA SER A 135 -12.50 -10.81 -28.26
C SER A 135 -12.06 -9.77 -27.25
N GLY A 136 -12.02 -8.50 -27.66
CA GLY A 136 -11.68 -7.37 -26.78
C GLY A 136 -12.50 -7.30 -25.49
N PRO A 137 -13.84 -7.40 -25.53
CA PRO A 137 -14.64 -7.37 -24.31
C PRO A 137 -14.32 -8.50 -23.35
N LEU A 138 -14.18 -9.73 -23.86
CA LEU A 138 -13.87 -10.90 -23.02
C LEU A 138 -12.46 -10.81 -22.44
N LEU A 139 -11.49 -10.38 -23.26
CA LEU A 139 -10.13 -10.09 -22.85
C LEU A 139 -10.10 -9.06 -21.70
N THR A 140 -10.88 -7.98 -21.83
CA THR A 140 -11.01 -6.94 -20.79
C THR A 140 -11.46 -7.54 -19.48
N VAL A 141 -12.58 -8.27 -19.50
CA VAL A 141 -13.18 -8.82 -18.29
C VAL A 141 -12.23 -9.79 -17.61
N VAL A 142 -11.66 -10.74 -18.35
CA VAL A 142 -10.80 -11.78 -17.76
C VAL A 142 -9.48 -11.18 -17.26
N LEU A 143 -8.76 -10.43 -18.11
CA LEU A 143 -7.43 -9.95 -17.74
C LEU A 143 -7.48 -8.88 -16.67
N MET A 144 -8.38 -7.89 -16.78
CA MET A 144 -8.46 -6.87 -15.75
C MET A 144 -8.92 -7.44 -14.41
N THR A 145 -9.77 -8.48 -14.40
CA THR A 145 -10.13 -9.16 -13.15
C THR A 145 -8.94 -9.89 -12.54
N VAL A 146 -8.18 -10.67 -13.33
CA VAL A 146 -7.01 -11.40 -12.83
C VAL A 146 -5.94 -10.44 -12.31
N LEU A 147 -5.66 -9.36 -13.04
CA LEU A 147 -4.70 -8.32 -12.63
C LEU A 147 -5.17 -7.58 -11.38
N ALA A 148 -6.46 -7.23 -11.30
CA ALA A 148 -7.02 -6.58 -10.11
C ALA A 148 -7.02 -7.51 -8.88
N VAL A 149 -7.28 -8.81 -9.06
CA VAL A 149 -7.12 -9.81 -7.99
C VAL A 149 -5.65 -9.85 -7.55
N GLY A 150 -4.71 -9.92 -8.49
CA GLY A 150 -3.27 -9.86 -8.18
C GLY A 150 -2.88 -8.59 -7.40
N GLY A 151 -3.39 -7.42 -7.79
CA GLY A 151 -3.17 -6.18 -7.04
C GLY A 151 -3.83 -6.17 -5.65
N SER A 152 -5.03 -6.74 -5.53
CA SER A 152 -5.81 -6.72 -4.29
C SER A 152 -5.32 -7.71 -3.24
N THR A 153 -4.82 -8.86 -3.66
CA THR A 153 -4.37 -9.92 -2.75
C THR A 153 -2.87 -9.93 -2.59
N LEU A 154 -2.12 -9.80 -3.69
CA LEU A 154 -0.67 -9.96 -3.73
C LEU A 154 0.05 -8.61 -3.72
N GLY A 155 -0.67 -7.50 -3.88
CA GLY A 155 -0.10 -6.15 -3.95
C GLY A 155 0.69 -5.88 -5.23
N MET A 156 0.44 -6.67 -6.28
CA MET A 156 1.16 -6.59 -7.53
C MET A 156 0.74 -5.40 -8.39
N GLY A 157 1.72 -4.79 -9.05
CA GLY A 157 1.46 -3.76 -10.05
C GLY A 157 2.65 -3.45 -10.92
N GLU A 158 3.81 -3.25 -10.30
CA GLU A 158 5.05 -2.96 -11.01
C GLU A 158 5.50 -4.14 -11.89
N GLU A 159 5.15 -5.36 -11.47
CA GLU A 159 5.46 -6.60 -12.17
C GLU A 159 4.73 -6.72 -13.52
N PHE A 160 3.65 -5.96 -13.70
CA PHE A 160 2.88 -5.98 -14.95
C PHE A 160 3.36 -4.92 -15.95
N ILE A 161 4.15 -3.94 -15.52
CA ILE A 161 4.69 -2.87 -16.40
C ILE A 161 5.45 -3.45 -17.61
N PRO A 162 6.32 -4.47 -17.46
CA PRO A 162 7.01 -5.08 -18.60
C PRO A 162 6.09 -5.70 -19.65
N LEU A 163 4.84 -6.03 -19.28
CA LEU A 163 3.87 -6.61 -20.19
C LEU A 163 3.10 -5.55 -21.00
N VAL A 164 3.14 -4.27 -20.61
CA VAL A 164 2.40 -3.18 -21.26
C VAL A 164 2.57 -3.16 -22.79
N PRO A 165 3.77 -3.32 -23.37
CA PRO A 165 3.92 -3.36 -24.83
C PRO A 165 3.06 -4.45 -25.51
N ILE A 166 2.91 -5.62 -24.88
CA ILE A 166 2.09 -6.72 -25.41
C ILE A 166 0.61 -6.30 -25.45
N PHE A 167 0.11 -5.67 -24.38
CA PHE A 167 -1.26 -5.19 -24.32
C PHE A 167 -1.54 -4.09 -25.34
N LEU A 168 -0.57 -3.21 -25.62
CA LEU A 168 -0.69 -2.20 -26.66
C LEU A 168 -0.80 -2.85 -28.05
N ILE A 169 0.03 -3.85 -28.35
CA ILE A 169 -0.02 -4.58 -29.63
C ILE A 169 -1.38 -5.30 -29.79
N VAL A 170 -1.86 -5.96 -28.74
CA VAL A 170 -3.14 -6.68 -28.76
C VAL A 170 -4.32 -5.70 -28.92
N ALA A 171 -4.29 -4.56 -28.22
CA ALA A 171 -5.29 -3.51 -28.37
C ALA A 171 -5.36 -3.00 -29.82
N ASN A 172 -4.21 -2.73 -30.44
CA ASN A 172 -4.14 -2.30 -31.84
C ASN A 172 -4.76 -3.35 -32.78
N ARG A 173 -4.37 -4.63 -32.64
CA ARG A 173 -4.92 -5.73 -33.45
C ARG A 173 -6.42 -5.90 -33.33
N LEU A 174 -6.99 -5.55 -32.18
CA LEU A 174 -8.41 -5.63 -31.89
C LEU A 174 -9.21 -4.37 -32.29
N GLY A 175 -8.52 -3.35 -32.82
CA GLY A 175 -9.11 -2.08 -33.23
C GLY A 175 -9.41 -1.12 -32.09
N TYR A 176 -8.72 -1.25 -30.95
CA TYR A 176 -8.76 -0.29 -29.85
C TYR A 176 -7.53 0.63 -29.91
N ASP A 177 -7.51 1.68 -29.08
CA ASP A 177 -6.41 2.63 -28.98
C ASP A 177 -5.37 2.25 -27.89
N ARG A 178 -4.30 3.04 -27.79
CA ARG A 178 -3.21 2.83 -26.82
C ARG A 178 -3.67 3.02 -25.38
N ILE A 179 -4.61 3.93 -25.13
CA ILE A 179 -5.16 4.15 -23.79
C ILE A 179 -5.89 2.92 -23.31
N TYR A 180 -6.69 2.27 -24.18
CA TYR A 180 -7.33 1.02 -23.85
C TYR A 180 -6.30 -0.05 -23.48
N GLY A 181 -5.26 -0.26 -24.31
CA GLY A 181 -4.19 -1.22 -24.02
C GLY A 181 -3.44 -0.94 -22.70
N LEU A 182 -3.13 0.32 -22.41
CA LEU A 182 -2.53 0.73 -21.14
C LEU A 182 -3.48 0.52 -19.95
N ALA A 183 -4.75 0.86 -20.12
CA ALA A 183 -5.77 0.73 -19.08
C ALA A 183 -5.96 -0.72 -18.63
N LEU A 184 -5.86 -1.69 -19.55
CA LEU A 184 -5.93 -3.12 -19.22
C LEU A 184 -4.95 -3.52 -18.11
N VAL A 185 -3.80 -2.85 -18.02
CA VAL A 185 -2.75 -3.14 -17.02
C VAL A 185 -2.75 -2.13 -15.88
N SER A 186 -2.59 -0.85 -16.20
CA SER A 186 -2.35 0.18 -15.19
C SER A 186 -3.59 0.44 -14.33
N LEU A 187 -4.78 0.46 -14.94
CA LEU A 187 -6.02 0.72 -14.20
C LEU A 187 -6.43 -0.50 -13.36
N SER A 188 -6.27 -1.72 -13.90
CA SER A 188 -6.59 -2.95 -13.18
C SER A 188 -5.71 -3.15 -11.94
N SER A 189 -4.40 -2.92 -12.08
CA SER A 189 -3.47 -2.95 -10.95
C SER A 189 -3.80 -1.88 -9.90
N ALA A 190 -4.06 -0.63 -10.33
CA ALA A 190 -4.37 0.46 -9.40
C ALA A 190 -5.67 0.21 -8.62
N VAL A 191 -6.74 -0.24 -9.29
CA VAL A 191 -8.03 -0.57 -8.66
C VAL A 191 -7.88 -1.78 -7.72
N GLY A 192 -7.14 -2.80 -8.14
CA GLY A 192 -6.81 -3.95 -7.29
C GLY A 192 -6.10 -3.51 -6.01
N PHE A 193 -4.99 -2.77 -6.16
CA PHE A 193 -4.20 -2.28 -5.04
C PHE A 193 -5.01 -1.39 -4.09
N ALA A 194 -5.86 -0.49 -4.64
CA ALA A 194 -6.73 0.38 -3.84
C ALA A 194 -7.78 -0.41 -3.04
N SER A 195 -8.24 -1.56 -3.54
CA SER A 195 -9.23 -2.39 -2.85
C SER A 195 -8.62 -3.25 -1.73
N ALA A 196 -7.35 -3.65 -1.87
CA ALA A 196 -6.53 -4.27 -0.83
C ALA A 196 -7.26 -5.30 0.06
N THR A 197 -7.90 -6.32 -0.54
CA THR A 197 -8.67 -7.32 0.21
C THR A 197 -7.83 -8.05 1.26
N THR A 198 -6.67 -8.57 0.85
CA THR A 198 -5.72 -9.30 1.71
C THR A 198 -4.28 -8.86 1.47
N ASN A 199 -4.08 -7.70 0.85
CA ASN A 199 -2.76 -7.20 0.46
C ASN A 199 -1.81 -7.11 1.67
N PRO A 200 -0.68 -7.84 1.65
CA PRO A 200 0.24 -7.92 2.77
C PRO A 200 0.98 -6.60 3.03
N PHE A 201 1.09 -5.72 2.03
CA PHE A 201 1.84 -4.46 2.10
C PHE A 201 1.01 -3.28 2.58
N THR A 202 -0.32 -3.43 2.63
CA THR A 202 -1.23 -2.34 3.02
C THR A 202 -2.10 -2.76 4.20
N VAL A 203 -3.13 -3.58 3.94
CA VAL A 203 -4.15 -3.90 4.95
C VAL A 203 -3.57 -4.73 6.09
N GLN A 204 -2.74 -5.73 5.80
CA GLN A 204 -2.26 -6.63 6.86
C GLN A 204 -1.29 -5.91 7.82
N ILE A 205 -0.43 -5.03 7.29
CA ILE A 205 0.43 -4.15 8.12
C ILE A 205 -0.43 -3.22 8.97
N ALA A 206 -1.43 -2.57 8.36
CA ALA A 206 -2.32 -1.66 9.08
C ALA A 206 -3.11 -2.37 10.19
N GLN A 207 -3.52 -3.63 9.97
CA GLN A 207 -4.20 -4.45 10.98
C GLN A 207 -3.29 -4.82 12.15
N GLY A 208 -2.03 -5.16 11.86
CA GLY A 208 -1.02 -5.40 12.90
C GLY A 208 -0.81 -4.16 13.77
N ILE A 209 -0.67 -2.97 13.16
CA ILE A 209 -0.52 -1.70 13.88
C ILE A 209 -1.78 -1.36 14.68
N ALA A 210 -2.97 -1.63 14.15
CA ALA A 210 -4.23 -1.37 14.81
C ALA A 210 -4.61 -2.41 15.87
N GLU A 211 -3.78 -3.44 16.07
CA GLU A 211 -4.02 -4.55 17.01
C GLU A 211 -5.39 -5.23 16.78
N ILE A 212 -5.74 -5.44 15.51
CA ILE A 212 -6.99 -6.10 15.12
C ILE A 212 -6.69 -7.42 14.40
N PRO A 213 -7.58 -8.44 14.50
CA PRO A 213 -7.34 -9.73 13.87
C PRO A 213 -7.04 -9.58 12.37
N PRO A 214 -6.01 -10.28 11.85
CA PRO A 214 -5.76 -10.36 10.42
C PRO A 214 -7.00 -10.82 9.66
N GLY A 215 -7.33 -10.17 8.55
CA GLY A 215 -8.52 -10.49 7.77
C GLY A 215 -9.84 -9.96 8.36
N SER A 216 -9.83 -9.29 9.52
CA SER A 216 -11.03 -8.59 10.02
C SER A 216 -11.56 -7.58 9.00
N GLY A 217 -12.87 -7.60 8.73
CA GLY A 217 -13.49 -6.75 7.70
C GLY A 217 -13.31 -7.23 6.25
N LEU A 218 -12.88 -8.49 6.03
CA LEU A 218 -12.70 -9.05 4.68
C LEU A 218 -13.95 -8.91 3.80
N LEU A 219 -15.14 -9.18 4.35
CA LEU A 219 -16.39 -9.09 3.59
C LEU A 219 -16.62 -7.67 3.04
N PHE A 220 -16.41 -6.65 3.85
CA PHE A 220 -16.52 -5.26 3.41
C PHE A 220 -15.55 -4.96 2.25
N ARG A 221 -14.31 -5.45 2.33
CA ARG A 221 -13.31 -5.26 1.27
C ARG A 221 -13.65 -6.05 0.01
N LEU A 222 -14.22 -7.25 0.13
CA LEU A 222 -14.69 -8.02 -1.02
C LEU A 222 -15.84 -7.31 -1.74
N VAL A 223 -16.77 -6.71 -0.99
CA VAL A 223 -17.84 -5.88 -1.56
C VAL A 223 -17.26 -4.66 -2.25
N PHE A 224 -16.34 -3.94 -1.60
CA PHE A 224 -15.67 -2.78 -2.19
C PHE A 224 -14.88 -3.14 -3.46
N PHE A 225 -14.16 -4.26 -3.43
CA PHE A 225 -13.44 -4.79 -4.59
C PHE A 225 -14.40 -5.10 -5.73
N ALA A 226 -15.50 -5.79 -5.47
CA ALA A 226 -16.51 -6.12 -6.48
C ALA A 226 -17.12 -4.84 -7.10
N CYS A 227 -17.49 -3.86 -6.28
CA CYS A 227 -18.00 -2.58 -6.77
C CYS A 227 -16.98 -1.85 -7.65
N SER A 228 -15.74 -1.75 -7.18
CA SER A 228 -14.66 -1.07 -7.89
C SER A 228 -14.30 -1.77 -9.20
N LEU A 229 -14.30 -3.10 -9.20
CA LEU A 229 -14.10 -3.93 -10.38
C LEU A 229 -15.20 -3.71 -11.42
N VAL A 230 -16.47 -3.70 -10.99
CA VAL A 230 -17.61 -3.45 -11.90
C VAL A 230 -17.54 -2.07 -12.52
N VAL A 231 -17.26 -1.03 -11.72
CA VAL A 231 -17.13 0.35 -12.21
C VAL A 231 -15.99 0.46 -13.23
N MET A 232 -14.84 -0.13 -12.91
CA MET A 232 -13.67 -0.17 -13.79
C MET A 232 -13.98 -0.89 -15.12
N LEU A 233 -14.56 -2.09 -15.06
CA LEU A 233 -14.91 -2.86 -16.25
C LEU A 233 -15.94 -2.12 -17.11
N ALA A 234 -17.00 -1.58 -16.51
CA ALA A 234 -18.01 -0.81 -17.22
C ALA A 234 -17.41 0.42 -17.92
N TYR A 235 -16.50 1.12 -17.25
CA TYR A 235 -15.81 2.26 -17.82
C TYR A 235 -14.94 1.88 -19.03
N VAL A 236 -14.07 0.86 -18.89
CA VAL A 236 -13.14 0.47 -19.96
C VAL A 236 -13.87 -0.17 -21.15
N LEU A 237 -14.91 -0.98 -20.90
CA LEU A 237 -15.74 -1.55 -21.97
C LEU A 237 -16.50 -0.47 -22.74
N ARG A 238 -17.06 0.52 -22.03
CA ARG A 238 -17.73 1.68 -22.65
C ARG A 238 -16.76 2.56 -23.42
N TYR A 239 -15.55 2.77 -22.90
CA TYR A 239 -14.51 3.51 -23.59
C TYR A 239 -14.10 2.79 -24.88
N GLY A 240 -13.74 1.52 -24.77
CA GLY A 240 -13.32 0.70 -25.90
C GLY A 240 -14.39 0.61 -26.98
N SER A 241 -15.67 0.43 -26.63
CA SER A 241 -16.75 0.37 -27.63
C SER A 241 -16.93 1.68 -28.40
N ARG A 242 -16.73 2.83 -27.74
CA ARG A 242 -16.80 4.15 -28.37
C ARG A 242 -15.63 4.38 -29.32
N VAL A 243 -14.41 4.08 -28.87
CA VAL A 243 -13.20 4.25 -29.70
C VAL A 243 -13.21 3.32 -30.90
N LYS A 244 -13.67 2.07 -30.71
CA LYS A 244 -13.77 1.10 -31.80
C LYS A 244 -14.82 1.46 -32.84
N ALA A 245 -15.92 2.09 -32.42
CA ALA A 245 -16.97 2.55 -33.33
C ALA A 245 -16.58 3.85 -34.05
N ASP A 246 -15.82 4.72 -33.39
CA ASP A 246 -15.42 6.03 -33.89
C ASP A 246 -14.04 6.40 -33.33
N PRO A 247 -12.96 6.21 -34.11
CA PRO A 247 -11.58 6.45 -33.67
C PRO A 247 -11.33 7.88 -33.20
N THR A 248 -12.12 8.86 -33.65
CA THR A 248 -12.00 10.27 -33.23
C THR A 248 -12.32 10.48 -31.75
N ARG A 249 -12.98 9.51 -31.12
CA ARG A 249 -13.30 9.52 -29.68
C ARG A 249 -12.16 9.05 -28.78
N SER A 250 -11.01 8.69 -29.38
CA SER A 250 -9.77 8.47 -28.65
C SER A 250 -9.37 9.71 -27.86
N LEU A 251 -9.00 9.55 -26.59
CA LEU A 251 -8.49 10.68 -25.79
C LEU A 251 -7.08 11.13 -26.26
N LEU A 252 -6.42 10.37 -27.14
CA LEU A 252 -5.16 10.76 -27.78
C LEU A 252 -5.36 11.60 -29.06
N GLY A 253 -6.61 11.76 -29.54
CA GLY A 253 -6.88 12.34 -30.86
C GLY A 253 -6.52 11.38 -32.00
N GLU A 254 -6.31 11.93 -33.21
CA GLU A 254 -6.04 11.15 -34.44
C GLU A 254 -4.65 10.51 -34.52
N SER A 255 -3.81 10.63 -33.48
CA SER A 255 -2.47 10.03 -33.51
C SER A 255 -2.58 8.50 -33.66
N GLY A 256 -2.21 8.01 -34.84
CA GLY A 256 -2.20 6.60 -35.18
C GLY A 256 -1.34 5.78 -34.23
N PHE A 257 -1.56 4.46 -34.27
CA PHE A 257 -0.80 3.47 -33.51
C PHE A 257 0.62 3.29 -34.10
N ASP A 258 1.42 4.35 -34.14
CA ASP A 258 2.83 4.28 -34.52
C ASP A 258 3.63 3.72 -33.33
N LEU A 259 3.62 2.40 -33.22
CA LEU A 259 4.59 1.67 -32.42
C LEU A 259 5.85 1.51 -33.31
N PRO A 260 7.04 1.86 -32.81
CA PRO A 260 8.30 1.64 -33.54
C PRO A 260 8.56 0.16 -33.80
#